data_AF-A0A642UZR0-F1
#
_entry.id   AF-A0A642UZR0-F1
#
_cell.length_a   1.000
_cell.length_b   1.000
_cell.length_c   1.000
_cell.angle_alpha   90.00
_cell.angle_beta   90.00
_cell.angle_gamma   90.00
#
_symmetry.space_group_name_H-M   'P 1'
#
loop_
_entity.id
_entity.type
_entity.pdbx_description
1 polymer ?
#
loop_
_entity_poly.entity_id
_entity_poly.type
_entity_poly.pdbx_seq_one_letter_code
_entity_poly.pdbx_strand_id
1 'polypeptide(L)'
;MMMSASVSKYLSGSFALRGDVNRLKDAVNLVQNGLVPLICIDVEAWERQSSKVTEVGIAIYDPASGPSLFPTIETTHLIVKEHLNMVNGRFVPDKKHQFNGAKSYVISQREMAEFVRNSLLRFPRYAFVGHNFSGDVDWLRSLGINVPSDVPVIDVADIWQLSRNAGGTLHGVLEFLDIPHYNLHNAANDAYYTLLAALVITDPKVRLKKGLDTYTEIKGLSKSQKRRQTFQKTTPTEQVTSGAALYHRLLAPPSTSTSSTNNN
;
A
#
# COMPACT_ATOMS: atom_id res chain seq x y z
N MET A 1 -14.77 6.88 -23.43
CA MET A 1 -13.56 7.54 -22.88
C MET A 1 -12.37 6.77 -23.41
N MET A 2 -11.58 7.36 -24.32
CA MET A 2 -10.46 6.63 -24.95
C MET A 2 -9.34 6.39 -23.94
N MET A 3 -8.92 5.13 -23.77
CA MET A 3 -7.69 4.80 -23.05
C MET A 3 -6.52 5.55 -23.71
N SER A 4 -5.65 6.18 -22.92
CA SER A 4 -4.40 6.70 -23.49
C SER A 4 -3.62 5.53 -24.09
N ALA A 5 -2.99 5.73 -25.25
CA ALA A 5 -2.25 4.69 -25.96
C ALA A 5 -1.14 4.04 -25.12
N SER A 6 -0.72 4.71 -24.02
CA SER A 6 0.24 4.18 -23.06
C SER A 6 -0.34 3.03 -22.23
N VAL A 7 -1.58 3.12 -21.73
CA VAL A 7 -2.17 2.11 -20.81
C VAL A 7 -2.54 0.81 -21.54
N SER A 8 -2.98 0.89 -22.80
CA SER A 8 -3.44 -0.29 -23.57
C SER A 8 -2.31 -1.29 -23.90
N LYS A 9 -1.05 -0.84 -23.94
CA LYS A 9 0.11 -1.69 -24.28
C LYS A 9 0.54 -2.63 -23.14
N TYR A 10 0.12 -2.39 -21.89
CA TYR A 10 0.66 -3.05 -20.70
C TYR A 10 -0.21 -4.19 -20.11
N LEU A 11 -1.24 -4.66 -20.81
CA LEU A 11 -2.28 -5.50 -20.20
C LEU A 11 -2.55 -6.83 -20.93
N SER A 12 -1.50 -7.43 -21.50
CA SER A 12 -1.52 -8.80 -22.06
C SER A 12 -1.00 -9.86 -21.07
N GLY A 13 -1.25 -9.66 -19.77
CA GLY A 13 -0.76 -10.53 -18.71
C GLY A 13 -1.45 -11.89 -18.65
N SER A 14 -0.73 -12.91 -18.18
CA SER A 14 -1.28 -14.24 -17.88
C SER A 14 -1.70 -14.28 -16.41
N PHE A 15 -2.98 -13.98 -16.17
CA PHE A 15 -3.61 -14.00 -14.85
C PHE A 15 -4.47 -15.26 -14.69
N ALA A 16 -4.77 -15.64 -13.45
CA ALA A 16 -5.53 -16.84 -13.15
C ALA A 16 -6.97 -16.78 -13.71
N LEU A 17 -7.64 -15.61 -13.71
CA LEU A 17 -9.00 -15.43 -14.24
C LEU A 17 -9.11 -14.17 -15.13
N ARG A 18 -9.98 -14.20 -16.14
CA ARG A 18 -10.20 -13.02 -17.04
C ARG A 18 -10.81 -11.80 -16.33
N GLY A 19 -11.61 -12.01 -15.29
CA GLY A 19 -12.21 -10.93 -14.49
C GLY A 19 -11.17 -10.08 -13.75
N ASP A 20 -10.02 -10.66 -13.46
CA ASP A 20 -8.90 -10.04 -12.75
C ASP A 20 -8.29 -8.88 -13.54
N VAL A 21 -8.25 -9.01 -14.87
CA VAL A 21 -7.66 -8.00 -15.77
C VAL A 21 -8.48 -6.72 -15.78
N ASN A 22 -9.81 -6.81 -15.71
CA ASN A 22 -10.67 -5.63 -15.70
C ASN A 22 -10.56 -4.88 -14.38
N ARG A 23 -10.52 -5.58 -13.24
CA ARG A 23 -10.28 -4.96 -11.94
C ARG A 23 -8.93 -4.24 -11.88
N LEU A 24 -7.87 -4.87 -12.41
CA LEU A 24 -6.57 -4.24 -12.53
C LEU A 24 -6.62 -2.99 -13.42
N LYS A 25 -7.28 -3.07 -14.58
CA LYS A 25 -7.47 -1.92 -15.48
C LYS A 25 -8.14 -0.76 -14.78
N ASP A 26 -9.22 -1.03 -14.05
CA ASP A 26 -9.99 0.00 -13.35
C ASP A 26 -9.15 0.65 -12.26
N ALA A 27 -8.42 -0.14 -11.47
CA ALA A 27 -7.49 0.36 -10.46
C ALA A 27 -6.36 1.21 -11.07
N VAL A 28 -5.69 0.71 -12.11
CA VAL A 28 -4.64 1.44 -12.83
C VAL A 28 -5.20 2.75 -13.40
N ASN A 29 -6.39 2.73 -14.00
CA ASN A 29 -7.02 3.94 -14.54
C ASN A 29 -7.38 4.95 -13.46
N LEU A 30 -7.89 4.52 -12.30
CA LEU A 30 -8.24 5.42 -11.20
C LEU A 30 -7.00 6.09 -10.62
N VAL A 31 -5.93 5.32 -10.42
CA VAL A 31 -4.69 5.81 -9.82
C VAL A 31 -3.89 6.66 -10.81
N GLN A 32 -3.58 6.11 -11.99
CA GLN A 32 -2.59 6.70 -12.91
C GLN A 32 -3.13 7.91 -13.68
N ASN A 33 -4.44 7.98 -13.92
CA ASN A 33 -5.02 9.17 -14.55
C ASN A 33 -5.19 10.34 -13.56
N GLY A 34 -5.09 10.09 -12.25
CA GLY A 34 -5.14 11.15 -11.22
C GLY A 34 -6.41 11.99 -11.28
N LEU A 35 -7.55 11.41 -11.67
CA LEU A 35 -8.79 12.17 -11.91
C LEU A 35 -9.60 12.46 -10.65
N VAL A 36 -9.37 11.67 -9.59
CA VAL A 36 -10.09 11.78 -8.33
C VAL A 36 -9.12 11.59 -7.16
N PRO A 37 -9.38 12.23 -6.01
CA PRO A 37 -8.70 11.92 -4.77
C PRO A 37 -8.85 10.44 -4.39
N LEU A 38 -7.77 9.89 -3.84
CA LEU A 38 -7.72 8.56 -3.27
C LEU A 38 -7.76 8.69 -1.75
N ILE A 39 -8.68 7.98 -1.11
CA ILE A 39 -8.88 8.02 0.35
C ILE A 39 -8.73 6.62 0.90
N CYS A 40 -7.74 6.42 1.77
CA CYS A 40 -7.59 5.21 2.55
C CYS A 40 -8.07 5.46 3.99
N ILE A 41 -8.90 4.57 4.49
CA ILE A 41 -9.33 4.55 5.90
C ILE A 41 -9.02 3.16 6.43
N ASP A 42 -8.22 3.11 7.48
CA ASP A 42 -7.85 1.88 8.18
C ASP A 42 -8.33 1.98 9.63
N VAL A 43 -8.78 0.86 10.19
CA VAL A 43 -9.39 0.83 11.52
C VAL A 43 -8.74 -0.25 12.37
N GLU A 44 -8.24 0.14 13.54
CA GLU A 44 -7.75 -0.80 14.54
C GLU A 44 -8.79 -1.03 15.64
N ALA A 45 -9.04 -2.30 15.95
CA ALA A 45 -9.98 -2.72 16.98
C ALA A 45 -9.30 -3.49 18.12
N TRP A 46 -9.95 -3.54 19.27
CA TRP A 46 -9.42 -4.25 20.42
C TRP A 46 -9.47 -5.76 20.22
N GLU A 47 -8.32 -6.43 20.36
CA GLU A 47 -8.15 -7.86 20.05
C GLU A 47 -9.00 -8.79 20.93
N ARG A 48 -9.49 -8.32 22.09
CA ARG A 48 -10.35 -9.10 23.01
C ARG A 48 -11.85 -8.92 22.71
N GLN A 49 -12.21 -7.87 21.99
CA GLN A 49 -13.58 -7.60 21.56
C GLN A 49 -13.53 -6.73 20.30
N SER A 50 -13.56 -7.38 19.13
CA SER A 50 -13.39 -6.71 17.83
C SER A 50 -14.47 -5.69 17.49
N SER A 51 -15.61 -5.65 18.21
CA SER A 51 -16.60 -4.59 18.06
C SER A 51 -16.20 -3.25 18.71
N LYS A 52 -15.06 -3.21 19.41
CA LYS A 52 -14.51 -2.01 20.06
C LYS A 52 -13.39 -1.42 19.21
N VAL A 53 -13.75 -0.48 18.33
CA VAL A 53 -12.77 0.30 17.55
C VAL A 53 -11.93 1.17 18.49
N THR A 54 -10.62 1.15 18.35
CA THR A 54 -9.70 1.93 19.18
C THR A 54 -9.04 3.07 18.43
N GLU A 55 -8.79 2.93 17.13
CA GLU A 55 -8.15 3.93 16.29
C GLU A 55 -8.81 3.98 14.92
N VAL A 56 -8.79 5.15 14.29
CA VAL A 56 -9.08 5.33 12.87
C VAL A 56 -7.94 6.14 12.24
N GLY A 57 -7.37 5.59 11.19
CA GLY A 57 -6.39 6.22 10.34
C GLY A 57 -7.02 6.68 9.05
N ILE A 58 -6.65 7.88 8.59
CA ILE A 58 -7.10 8.42 7.31
C ILE A 58 -5.87 8.88 6.55
N ALA A 59 -5.73 8.43 5.30
CA ALA A 59 -4.73 8.92 4.36
C ALA A 59 -5.42 9.40 3.08
N ILE A 60 -5.12 10.62 2.64
CA ILE A 60 -5.76 11.24 1.49
C ILE A 60 -4.68 11.72 0.53
N TYR A 61 -4.74 11.21 -0.70
CA TYR A 61 -3.96 11.71 -1.82
C TYR A 61 -4.89 12.40 -2.80
N ASP A 62 -4.73 13.71 -2.94
CA ASP A 62 -5.44 14.49 -3.95
C ASP A 62 -4.46 14.86 -5.08
N PRO A 63 -4.62 14.31 -6.30
CA PRO A 63 -3.76 14.62 -7.44
C PRO A 63 -3.74 16.10 -7.83
N ALA A 64 -4.78 16.87 -7.47
CA ALA A 64 -4.83 18.32 -7.72
C ALA A 64 -4.05 19.12 -6.66
N SER A 65 -3.66 18.48 -5.56
CA SER A 65 -2.98 19.11 -4.43
C SER A 65 -1.50 18.76 -4.39
N GLY A 66 -0.66 19.77 -4.18
CA GLY A 66 0.78 19.60 -3.94
C GLY A 66 1.68 19.78 -5.17
N PRO A 67 3.00 19.67 -4.98
CA PRO A 67 3.98 19.79 -6.06
C PRO A 67 3.94 18.59 -7.01
N SER A 68 4.14 18.83 -8.30
CA SER A 68 4.04 17.82 -9.37
C SER A 68 5.03 16.66 -9.29
N LEU A 69 6.06 16.76 -8.44
CA LEU A 69 7.17 15.79 -8.37
C LEU A 69 6.97 14.70 -7.31
N PHE A 70 6.20 14.96 -6.25
CA PHE A 70 6.02 14.01 -5.15
C PHE A 70 4.56 14.01 -4.69
N PRO A 71 3.93 12.83 -4.54
CA PRO A 71 2.57 12.77 -4.03
C PRO A 71 2.56 13.24 -2.56
N THR A 72 1.84 14.34 -2.30
CA THR A 72 1.57 14.77 -0.93
C THR A 72 0.38 14.00 -0.41
N ILE A 73 0.58 13.21 0.65
CA ILE A 73 -0.48 12.43 1.30
C ILE A 73 -0.77 13.09 2.65
N GLU A 74 -1.98 13.63 2.80
CA GLU A 74 -2.49 14.10 4.07
C GLU A 74 -2.79 12.89 4.96
N THR A 75 -2.32 12.89 6.20
CA THR A 75 -2.56 11.80 7.16
C THR A 75 -3.18 12.35 8.44
N THR A 76 -4.20 11.66 8.94
CA THR A 76 -4.84 11.96 10.22
C THR A 76 -4.92 10.68 11.05
N HIS A 77 -4.51 10.78 12.31
CA HIS A 77 -4.62 9.69 13.27
C HIS A 77 -5.56 10.05 14.42
N LEU A 78 -6.64 9.29 14.57
CA LEU A 78 -7.69 9.50 15.56
C LEU A 78 -7.75 8.31 16.52
N ILE A 79 -7.76 8.57 17.82
CA ILE A 79 -7.86 7.56 18.88
C ILE A 79 -9.20 7.76 19.60
N VAL A 80 -9.96 6.68 19.78
CA VAL A 80 -11.25 6.70 20.47
C VAL A 80 -11.06 6.93 21.96
N LYS A 81 -11.51 8.08 22.46
CA LYS A 81 -11.37 8.50 23.86
C LYS A 81 -11.95 7.47 24.84
N GLU A 82 -13.10 6.89 24.50
CA GLU A 82 -13.80 5.89 25.30
C GLU A 82 -13.02 4.57 25.44
N HIS A 83 -12.08 4.31 24.53
CA HIS A 83 -11.34 3.06 24.42
C HIS A 83 -9.83 3.24 24.64
N LEU A 84 -9.38 4.36 25.22
CA LEU A 84 -7.95 4.63 25.46
C LEU A 84 -7.23 3.52 26.23
N ASN A 85 -7.91 2.91 27.20
CA ASN A 85 -7.35 1.85 28.04
C ASN A 85 -7.43 0.46 27.39
N MET A 86 -7.97 0.35 26.17
CA MET A 86 -8.04 -0.90 25.41
C MET A 86 -6.77 -1.06 24.59
N VAL A 87 -5.86 -1.86 25.13
CA VAL A 87 -4.51 -2.08 24.58
C VAL A 87 -4.42 -3.49 23.99
N ASN A 88 -3.86 -3.59 22.79
CA ASN A 88 -3.53 -4.85 22.13
C ASN A 88 -2.15 -5.37 22.62
N GLY A 89 -1.78 -6.60 22.27
CA GLY A 89 -0.42 -7.09 22.53
C GLY A 89 -0.29 -8.60 22.64
N ARG A 90 -1.40 -9.33 22.75
CA ARG A 90 -1.38 -10.79 22.76
C ARG A 90 -1.25 -11.37 21.35
N PHE A 91 -1.98 -10.81 20.40
CA PHE A 91 -2.05 -11.30 19.02
C PHE A 91 -1.58 -10.25 18.01
N VAL A 92 -1.94 -8.99 18.25
CA VAL A 92 -1.54 -7.85 17.42
C VAL A 92 -0.65 -6.91 18.24
N PRO A 93 0.51 -6.47 17.72
CA PRO A 93 1.33 -5.48 18.41
C PRO A 93 0.56 -4.19 18.69
N ASP A 94 0.74 -3.60 19.87
CA ASP A 94 0.20 -2.26 20.15
C ASP A 94 1.12 -1.17 19.59
N LYS A 95 0.66 -0.50 18.55
CA LYS A 95 1.34 0.66 17.94
C LYS A 95 0.50 1.95 18.02
N LYS A 96 -0.53 1.98 18.86
CA LYS A 96 -1.47 3.10 19.02
C LYS A 96 -0.82 4.47 19.18
N HIS A 97 0.28 4.53 19.92
CA HIS A 97 0.99 5.77 20.20
C HIS A 97 2.27 5.94 19.36
N GLN A 98 2.41 5.18 18.27
CA GLN A 98 3.58 5.17 17.39
C GLN A 98 3.23 5.63 15.98
N PHE A 99 2.39 6.66 15.88
CA PHE A 99 2.11 7.33 14.62
C PHE A 99 3.37 8.02 14.08
N ASN A 100 3.70 7.80 12.80
CA ASN A 100 4.89 8.37 12.17
C ASN A 100 4.69 9.83 11.76
N GLY A 101 3.44 10.30 11.68
CA GLY A 101 3.12 11.70 11.45
C GLY A 101 3.29 12.56 12.71
N ALA A 102 2.85 13.82 12.62
CA ALA A 102 3.14 14.79 13.66
C ALA A 102 2.39 14.54 14.98
N LYS A 103 1.08 14.30 14.93
CA LYS A 103 0.20 14.24 16.12
C LYS A 103 -0.94 13.26 15.94
N SER A 104 -1.30 12.60 17.04
CA SER A 104 -2.52 11.79 17.17
C SER A 104 -3.56 12.58 17.96
N TYR A 105 -4.83 12.46 17.60
CA TYR A 105 -5.93 13.19 18.23
C TYR A 105 -6.84 12.24 18.99
N VAL A 106 -7.01 12.49 20.28
CA VAL A 106 -7.92 11.74 21.13
C VAL A 106 -9.27 12.42 21.13
N ILE A 107 -10.29 11.78 20.57
CA ILE A 107 -11.64 12.34 20.41
C ILE A 107 -12.70 11.29 20.74
N SER A 108 -13.92 11.72 21.01
CA SER A 108 -15.02 10.77 21.27
C SER A 108 -15.35 9.97 20.00
N GLN A 109 -15.93 8.78 20.17
CA GLN A 109 -16.41 7.97 19.05
C GLN A 109 -17.38 8.75 18.14
N ARG A 110 -18.20 9.62 18.73
CA ARG A 110 -19.13 10.49 17.98
C ARG A 110 -18.39 11.50 17.11
N GLU A 111 -17.46 12.25 17.71
CA GLU A 111 -16.66 13.26 16.98
C GLU A 111 -15.80 12.61 15.89
N MET A 112 -15.32 11.39 16.12
CA MET A 112 -14.62 10.60 15.11
C MET A 112 -15.50 10.30 13.90
N ALA A 113 -16.74 9.87 14.12
CA ALA A 113 -17.67 9.63 13.03
C ALA A 113 -17.99 10.92 12.26
N GLU A 114 -18.15 12.05 12.95
CA GLU A 114 -18.34 13.37 12.34
C GLU A 114 -17.11 13.80 11.53
N PHE A 115 -15.89 13.61 12.06
CA PHE A 115 -14.64 13.92 11.38
C PHE A 115 -14.46 13.11 10.09
N VAL A 116 -14.69 11.79 10.13
CA VAL A 116 -14.56 10.92 8.96
C VAL A 116 -15.57 11.34 7.88
N ARG A 117 -16.84 11.55 8.25
CA ARG A 117 -17.86 12.01 7.29
C ARG A 117 -17.47 13.34 6.64
N ASN A 118 -17.04 14.32 7.44
CA ASN A 118 -16.61 15.61 6.93
C ASN A 118 -15.38 15.51 6.03
N SER A 119 -14.47 14.58 6.33
CA SER A 119 -13.29 14.30 5.49
C SER A 119 -13.67 13.81 4.10
N LEU A 120 -14.69 12.94 4.00
CA LEU A 120 -15.23 12.46 2.72
C LEU A 120 -15.98 13.57 1.97
N LEU A 121 -16.77 14.38 2.68
CA LEU A 121 -17.56 15.48 2.08
C LEU A 121 -16.71 16.60 1.48
N ARG A 122 -15.41 16.66 1.78
CA ARG A 122 -14.46 17.57 1.11
C ARG A 122 -14.39 17.34 -0.40
N PHE A 123 -14.74 16.14 -0.87
CA PHE A 123 -14.54 15.73 -2.25
C PHE A 123 -15.86 15.29 -2.88
N PRO A 124 -16.32 15.94 -3.98
CA PRO A 124 -17.55 15.55 -4.66
C PRO A 124 -17.44 14.19 -5.35
N ARG A 125 -16.22 13.76 -5.67
CA ARG A 125 -15.88 12.45 -6.22
C ARG A 125 -14.56 12.01 -5.63
N TYR A 126 -14.44 10.74 -5.29
CA TYR A 126 -13.22 10.13 -4.77
C TYR A 126 -13.27 8.62 -5.03
N ALA A 127 -12.16 7.93 -4.77
CA ALA A 127 -12.11 6.48 -4.71
C ALA A 127 -11.53 6.04 -3.36
N PHE A 128 -12.05 4.95 -2.82
CA PHE A 128 -11.46 4.33 -1.65
C PHE A 128 -10.23 3.50 -2.03
N VAL A 129 -9.27 3.43 -1.12
CA VAL A 129 -8.14 2.51 -1.18
C VAL A 129 -8.14 1.70 0.11
N GLY A 130 -7.89 0.40 0.02
CA GLY A 130 -7.78 -0.44 1.21
C GLY A 130 -6.88 -1.65 1.00
N HIS A 131 -6.67 -2.39 2.07
CA HIS A 131 -5.99 -3.67 2.08
C HIS A 131 -6.93 -4.65 2.79
N ASN A 132 -7.75 -5.38 2.02
CA ASN A 132 -8.94 -6.07 2.52
C ASN A 132 -10.03 -5.11 3.07
N PHE A 133 -10.37 -4.10 2.26
CA PHE A 133 -11.27 -2.97 2.61
C PHE A 133 -12.62 -3.41 3.17
N SER A 134 -13.14 -4.55 2.71
CA SER A 134 -14.42 -5.07 3.20
C SER A 134 -14.44 -5.32 4.72
N GLY A 135 -13.28 -5.62 5.33
CA GLY A 135 -13.14 -5.77 6.78
C GLY A 135 -13.35 -4.46 7.53
N ASP A 136 -12.77 -3.37 7.04
CA ASP A 136 -12.89 -2.04 7.65
C ASP A 136 -14.32 -1.49 7.57
N VAL A 137 -15.05 -1.82 6.50
CA VAL A 137 -16.41 -1.34 6.28
C VAL A 137 -17.34 -1.70 7.45
N ASP A 138 -17.21 -2.90 8.02
CA ASP A 138 -18.06 -3.31 9.14
C ASP A 138 -17.74 -2.53 10.42
N TRP A 139 -16.47 -2.22 10.66
CA TRP A 139 -16.07 -1.35 11.76
C TRP A 139 -16.50 0.10 11.56
N LEU A 140 -16.36 0.64 10.36
CA LEU A 140 -16.86 1.98 10.01
C LEU A 140 -18.37 2.08 10.23
N ARG A 141 -19.15 1.07 9.81
CA ARG A 141 -20.59 1.01 10.10
C ARG A 141 -20.87 0.97 11.60
N SER A 142 -20.06 0.27 12.40
CA SER A 142 -20.21 0.24 13.87
C SER A 142 -19.98 1.60 14.54
N LEU A 143 -19.20 2.47 13.89
CA LEU A 143 -19.01 3.88 14.27
C LEU A 143 -20.14 4.79 13.77
N GLY A 144 -21.11 4.24 13.02
CA GLY A 144 -22.17 5.00 12.35
C GLY A 144 -21.70 5.67 11.05
N ILE A 145 -20.56 5.27 10.49
CA ILE A 145 -20.05 5.79 9.22
C ILE A 145 -20.54 4.88 8.09
N ASN A 146 -21.36 5.43 7.20
CA ASN A 146 -21.84 4.70 6.03
C ASN A 146 -20.84 4.85 4.89
N VAL A 147 -20.35 3.71 4.38
CA VAL A 147 -19.52 3.65 3.18
C VAL A 147 -20.45 3.51 1.96
N PRO A 148 -20.50 4.48 1.04
CA PRO A 148 -21.37 4.39 -0.14
C PRO A 148 -20.94 3.25 -1.06
N SER A 149 -21.90 2.47 -1.55
CA SER A 149 -21.63 1.29 -2.40
C SER A 149 -21.28 1.63 -3.84
N ASP A 150 -21.56 2.86 -4.27
CA ASP A 150 -21.31 3.38 -5.63
C ASP A 150 -19.94 4.04 -5.77
N VAL A 151 -19.21 4.24 -4.67
CA VAL A 151 -17.85 4.76 -4.70
C VAL A 151 -16.87 3.64 -5.10
N PRO A 152 -16.02 3.85 -6.11
CA PRO A 152 -15.02 2.87 -6.51
C PRO A 152 -14.03 2.53 -5.39
N VAL A 153 -13.60 1.27 -5.32
CA VAL A 153 -12.63 0.77 -4.33
C VAL A 153 -11.42 0.16 -5.05
N ILE A 154 -10.22 0.56 -4.64
CA ILE A 154 -8.94 -0.01 -5.04
C ILE A 154 -8.44 -0.86 -3.86
N ASP A 155 -8.64 -2.17 -3.92
CA ASP A 155 -8.14 -3.08 -2.87
C ASP A 155 -6.77 -3.64 -3.25
N VAL A 156 -5.74 -3.27 -2.49
CA VAL A 156 -4.35 -3.68 -2.71
C VAL A 156 -4.20 -5.20 -2.52
N ALA A 157 -4.96 -5.81 -1.62
CA ALA A 157 -4.91 -7.25 -1.40
C ALA A 157 -5.49 -8.01 -2.61
N ASP A 158 -6.54 -7.49 -3.23
CA ASP A 158 -7.10 -8.06 -4.46
C ASP A 158 -6.12 -7.93 -5.62
N ILE A 159 -5.54 -6.74 -5.83
CA ILE A 159 -4.55 -6.50 -6.90
C ILE A 159 -3.33 -7.41 -6.72
N TRP A 160 -2.87 -7.60 -5.49
CA TRP A 160 -1.78 -8.51 -5.16
C TRP A 160 -2.10 -9.96 -5.53
N GLN A 161 -3.31 -10.43 -5.19
CA GLN A 161 -3.74 -11.80 -5.44
C GLN A 161 -3.82 -12.15 -6.93
N LEU A 162 -3.98 -11.15 -7.81
CA LEU A 162 -3.91 -11.36 -9.25
C LEU A 162 -2.53 -11.88 -9.70
N SER A 163 -1.48 -11.51 -8.98
CA SER A 163 -0.11 -11.83 -9.33
C SER A 163 0.43 -13.07 -8.62
N ARG A 164 -0.17 -13.51 -7.51
CA ARG A 164 0.41 -14.53 -6.60
C ARG A 164 -0.53 -14.94 -5.47
N ASN A 165 -0.32 -16.14 -4.91
CA ASN A 165 -1.13 -16.72 -3.83
C ASN A 165 -0.61 -16.51 -2.40
N ALA A 166 0.54 -15.86 -2.19
CA ALA A 166 1.11 -15.68 -0.86
C ALA A 166 1.76 -14.32 -0.68
N GLY A 167 2.08 -13.96 0.58
CA GLY A 167 2.73 -12.70 0.93
C GLY A 167 1.81 -11.47 0.89
N GLY A 168 0.50 -11.69 0.83
CA GLY A 168 -0.49 -10.62 0.66
C GLY A 168 -0.82 -9.80 1.90
N THR A 169 -0.09 -9.97 3.02
CA THR A 169 -0.17 -9.04 4.17
C THR A 169 0.37 -7.67 3.76
N LEU A 170 -0.10 -6.57 4.36
CA LEU A 170 0.42 -5.23 4.07
C LEU A 170 1.96 -5.17 4.15
N HIS A 171 2.54 -5.67 5.24
CA HIS A 171 4.00 -5.81 5.41
C HIS A 171 4.67 -6.50 4.21
N GLY A 172 4.17 -7.68 3.82
CA GLY A 172 4.71 -8.45 2.70
C GLY A 172 4.58 -7.75 1.34
N VAL A 173 3.48 -7.04 1.11
CA VAL A 173 3.30 -6.22 -0.10
C VAL A 173 4.32 -5.08 -0.14
N LEU A 174 4.47 -4.35 0.97
CA LEU A 174 5.43 -3.25 1.09
C LEU A 174 6.88 -3.72 0.93
N GLU A 175 7.27 -4.83 1.57
CA GLU A 175 8.60 -5.43 1.39
C GLU A 175 8.86 -5.79 -0.08
N PHE A 176 7.88 -6.38 -0.76
CA PHE A 176 8.04 -6.76 -2.16
C PHE A 176 8.17 -5.55 -3.11
N LEU A 177 7.44 -4.47 -2.81
CA LEU A 177 7.48 -3.22 -3.58
C LEU A 177 8.69 -2.34 -3.24
N ASP A 178 9.60 -2.80 -2.36
CA ASP A 178 10.73 -2.05 -1.83
C ASP A 178 10.32 -0.71 -1.17
N ILE A 179 9.16 -0.69 -0.49
CA ILE A 179 8.67 0.49 0.23
C ILE A 179 9.13 0.39 1.70
N PRO A 180 10.05 1.26 2.17
CA PRO A 180 10.43 1.31 3.57
C PRO A 180 9.24 1.70 4.43
N HIS A 181 9.01 0.93 5.50
CA HIS A 181 7.86 1.13 6.36
C HIS A 181 8.20 0.82 7.82
N TYR A 182 7.48 1.48 8.72
CA TYR A 182 7.69 1.34 10.16
C TYR A 182 6.38 1.56 10.92
N ASN A 183 6.26 0.97 12.11
CA ASN A 183 5.07 1.10 12.97
C ASN A 183 3.73 0.74 12.28
N LEU A 184 3.71 -0.37 11.53
CA LEU A 184 2.46 -1.03 11.13
C LEU A 184 1.69 -1.49 12.39
N HIS A 185 0.38 -1.62 12.32
CA HIS A 185 -0.58 -1.73 13.44
C HIS A 185 -0.89 -0.41 14.15
N ASN A 186 -0.62 0.70 13.48
CA ASN A 186 -1.12 2.02 13.82
C ASN A 186 -1.98 2.46 12.64
N ALA A 187 -3.26 2.69 12.88
CA ALA A 187 -4.24 2.82 11.81
C ALA A 187 -3.85 3.88 10.76
N ALA A 188 -3.30 5.02 11.19
CA ALA A 188 -2.90 6.08 10.24
C ALA A 188 -1.64 5.75 9.44
N ASN A 189 -0.68 5.04 10.03
CA ASN A 189 0.47 4.52 9.29
C ASN A 189 0.02 3.46 8.27
N ASP A 190 -0.87 2.55 8.66
CA ASP A 190 -1.37 1.50 7.77
C ASP A 190 -2.19 2.08 6.62
N ALA A 191 -3.03 3.08 6.87
CA ALA A 191 -3.72 3.83 5.81
C ALA A 191 -2.73 4.52 4.85
N TYR A 192 -1.69 5.16 5.37
CA TYR A 192 -0.66 5.81 4.56
C TYR A 192 0.10 4.82 3.67
N TYR A 193 0.59 3.73 4.27
CA TYR A 193 1.35 2.73 3.54
C TYR A 193 0.49 1.94 2.54
N THR A 194 -0.78 1.71 2.86
CA THR A 194 -1.74 1.12 1.93
C THR A 194 -1.96 2.02 0.71
N LEU A 195 -2.11 3.33 0.92
CA LEU A 195 -2.22 4.29 -0.18
C LEU A 195 -0.94 4.30 -1.03
N LEU A 196 0.24 4.36 -0.41
CA LEU A 196 1.51 4.25 -1.14
C LEU A 196 1.63 2.95 -1.93
N ALA A 197 1.24 1.82 -1.34
CA ALA A 197 1.24 0.53 -2.01
C ALA A 197 0.32 0.55 -3.23
N ALA A 198 -0.86 1.16 -3.15
CA ALA A 198 -1.76 1.32 -4.29
C ALA A 198 -1.16 2.16 -5.42
N LEU A 199 -0.49 3.28 -5.09
CA LEU A 199 0.23 4.11 -6.07
C LEU A 199 1.31 3.31 -6.81
N VAL A 200 2.10 2.52 -6.08
CA VAL A 200 3.26 1.80 -6.60
C VAL A 200 2.86 0.51 -7.31
N ILE A 201 1.93 -0.28 -6.78
CA ILE A 201 1.51 -1.57 -7.36
C ILE A 201 0.73 -1.40 -8.67
N THR A 202 0.18 -0.21 -8.91
CA THR A 202 -0.53 0.14 -10.15
C THR A 202 0.36 0.84 -11.18
N ASP A 203 1.60 1.22 -10.83
CA ASP A 203 2.54 1.83 -11.77
C ASP A 203 2.98 0.79 -12.83
N PRO A 204 2.75 1.03 -14.13
CA PRO A 204 3.07 0.04 -15.17
C PRO A 204 4.55 -0.35 -15.24
N LYS A 205 5.47 0.58 -14.93
CA LYS A 205 6.91 0.29 -14.97
C LYS A 205 7.30 -0.60 -13.79
N VAL A 206 6.77 -0.33 -12.60
CA VAL A 206 6.97 -1.18 -11.42
C VAL A 206 6.40 -2.57 -11.67
N ARG A 207 5.18 -2.66 -12.21
CA ARG A 207 4.54 -3.94 -12.52
C ARG A 207 5.36 -4.80 -13.47
N LEU A 208 5.87 -4.22 -14.55
CA LEU A 208 6.79 -4.89 -15.47
C LEU A 208 8.09 -5.31 -14.78
N LYS A 209 8.77 -4.36 -14.11
CA LYS A 209 10.06 -4.62 -13.44
C LYS A 209 9.96 -5.73 -12.40
N LYS A 210 8.85 -5.82 -11.70
CA LYS A 210 8.60 -6.79 -10.61
C LYS A 210 7.84 -8.04 -11.07
N GLY A 211 7.53 -8.17 -12.36
CA GLY A 211 6.80 -9.32 -12.91
C GLY A 211 5.41 -9.51 -12.31
N LEU A 212 4.70 -8.42 -11.99
CA LEU A 212 3.36 -8.47 -11.38
C LEU A 212 2.26 -8.85 -12.38
N ASP A 213 2.53 -8.84 -13.69
CA ASP A 213 1.54 -9.18 -14.73
C ASP A 213 1.64 -10.65 -15.20
N THR A 214 2.33 -11.48 -14.41
CA THR A 214 2.39 -12.93 -14.59
C THR A 214 2.16 -13.60 -13.26
N TYR A 215 1.14 -14.46 -13.20
CA TYR A 215 0.82 -15.16 -11.96
C TYR A 215 1.97 -16.08 -11.53
N THR A 216 2.38 -15.94 -10.27
CA THR A 216 3.45 -16.75 -9.66
C THR A 216 2.90 -17.50 -8.45
N GLU A 217 2.93 -18.83 -8.51
CA GLU A 217 2.60 -19.67 -7.35
C GLU A 217 3.79 -19.75 -6.39
N ILE A 218 3.62 -19.25 -5.18
CA ILE A 218 4.65 -19.28 -4.13
C ILE A 218 4.38 -20.48 -3.23
N LYS A 219 5.27 -21.48 -3.30
CA LYS A 219 5.22 -22.62 -2.39
C LYS A 219 5.62 -22.15 -0.98
N GLY A 220 4.73 -22.39 -0.02
CA GLY A 220 4.95 -21.99 1.37
C GLY A 220 6.21 -22.63 1.96
N LEU A 221 7.03 -21.81 2.62
CA LEU A 221 8.17 -22.30 3.40
C LEU A 221 7.68 -23.05 4.64
N SER A 222 8.37 -24.14 5.00
CA SER A 222 8.15 -24.84 6.28
C SER A 222 8.43 -23.92 7.48
N LYS A 223 7.87 -24.24 8.66
CA LYS A 223 8.12 -23.49 9.90
C LYS A 223 9.62 -23.34 10.23
N SER A 224 10.42 -24.36 9.93
CA SER A 224 11.88 -24.37 10.13
C SER A 224 12.58 -23.36 9.20
N GLN A 225 12.20 -23.35 7.91
CA GLN A 225 12.74 -22.41 6.92
C GLN A 225 12.38 -20.95 7.26
N LYS A 226 11.14 -20.70 7.71
CA LYS A 226 10.71 -19.37 8.15
C LYS A 226 11.56 -18.87 9.33
N ARG A 227 11.78 -19.72 10.35
CA ARG A 227 12.64 -19.38 11.51
C ARG A 227 14.08 -19.06 11.12
N ARG A 228 14.66 -19.83 10.20
CA ARG A 228 16.02 -19.57 9.67
C ARG A 228 16.11 -18.23 8.95
N GLN A 229 15.11 -17.87 8.15
CA GLN A 229 15.08 -16.58 7.46
C GLN A 229 14.90 -15.40 8.42
N THR A 230 14.06 -15.51 9.46
CA THR A 230 13.90 -14.45 10.46
C THR A 230 15.21 -14.13 11.18
N PHE A 231 16.02 -15.15 11.48
CA PHE A 231 17.35 -14.98 12.09
C PHE A 231 18.40 -14.35 11.15
N GLN A 232 18.17 -14.39 9.84
CA GLN A 232 19.09 -13.90 8.81
C GLN A 232 18.65 -12.58 8.16
N LYS A 233 17.59 -11.91 8.66
CA LYS A 233 17.17 -10.57 8.21
C LYS A 233 18.18 -9.48 8.68
N THR A 234 19.46 -9.65 8.37
CA THR A 234 20.50 -8.62 8.50
C THR A 234 20.93 -8.19 7.11
N THR A 235 21.03 -6.88 6.87
CA THR A 235 21.57 -6.37 5.61
C THR A 235 22.99 -6.91 5.41
N PRO A 236 23.28 -7.61 4.29
CA PRO A 236 24.62 -8.08 4.00
C PRO A 236 25.57 -6.88 3.94
N THR A 237 26.71 -6.99 4.63
CA THR A 237 27.79 -6.00 4.52
C THR A 237 28.89 -6.57 3.64
N GLU A 238 29.30 -5.82 2.62
CA GLU A 238 30.42 -6.14 1.77
C GLU A 238 31.54 -5.13 2.06
N GLN A 239 32.74 -5.63 2.38
CA GLN A 239 33.92 -4.78 2.40
C GLN A 239 34.46 -4.62 0.98
N VAL A 240 34.59 -3.38 0.53
CA VAL A 240 35.17 -3.04 -0.78
C VAL A 240 36.49 -2.31 -0.58
N THR A 241 37.48 -2.64 -1.40
CA THR A 241 38.84 -2.08 -1.30
C THR A 241 39.05 -0.85 -2.16
N SER A 242 38.12 -0.54 -3.08
CA SER A 242 38.20 0.62 -3.97
C SER A 242 36.82 1.17 -4.33
N GLY A 243 36.62 2.46 -4.03
CA GLY A 243 35.41 3.19 -4.43
C GLY A 243 35.28 3.34 -5.95
N ALA A 244 36.40 3.44 -6.68
CA ALA A 244 36.38 3.54 -8.15
C ALA A 244 35.90 2.23 -8.80
N ALA A 245 36.39 1.08 -8.32
CA ALA A 245 35.93 -0.22 -8.79
C ALA A 245 34.44 -0.43 -8.47
N LEU A 246 34.01 -0.01 -7.27
CA LEU A 246 32.60 -0.05 -6.89
C LEU A 246 31.73 0.83 -7.79
N TYR A 247 32.17 2.05 -8.11
CA TYR A 247 31.48 2.94 -9.04
C TYR A 247 31.31 2.29 -10.42
N HIS A 248 32.37 1.71 -10.98
CA HIS A 248 32.26 1.05 -12.28
C HIS A 248 31.33 -0.17 -12.25
N ARG A 249 31.33 -0.92 -11.15
CA ARG A 249 30.44 -2.06 -10.96
C ARG A 249 28.96 -1.67 -10.85
N LEU A 250 28.66 -0.57 -10.15
CA LEU A 250 27.28 -0.22 -9.80
C LEU A 250 26.65 0.87 -10.68
N LEU A 251 27.45 1.81 -11.17
CA LEU A 251 26.96 3.08 -11.72
C LEU A 251 27.52 3.40 -13.11
N ALA A 252 28.59 2.75 -13.57
CA ALA A 252 29.09 3.04 -14.91
C ALA A 252 28.13 2.49 -15.98
N PRO A 253 27.84 3.27 -17.03
CA PRO A 253 27.05 2.79 -18.15
C PRO A 253 27.77 1.61 -18.82
N PRO A 254 27.04 0.62 -19.36
CA PRO A 254 27.63 -0.52 -20.04
C PRO A 254 28.49 -0.03 -21.20
N SER A 255 29.74 -0.49 -21.29
CA SER A 255 30.64 -0.14 -22.38
C SER A 255 30.03 -0.63 -23.70
N THR A 256 29.69 0.30 -24.59
CA THR A 256 29.39 -0.01 -25.99
C THR A 256 30.64 -0.66 -26.59
N SER A 257 30.59 -1.96 -26.84
CA SER A 257 31.60 -2.62 -27.66
C SER A 257 31.50 -2.02 -29.06
N THR A 258 32.36 -1.07 -29.39
CA THR A 258 32.66 -0.75 -30.78
C THR A 258 33.31 -2.00 -31.35
N SER A 259 32.54 -2.74 -32.14
CA SER A 259 33.05 -3.74 -33.06
C SER A 259 33.97 -3.04 -34.06
N SER A 260 35.24 -2.94 -33.73
CA SER A 260 36.29 -2.69 -34.72
C SER A 260 36.33 -3.93 -35.61
N THR A 261 35.64 -3.86 -36.75
CA THR A 261 35.90 -4.69 -37.91
C THR A 261 37.35 -4.48 -38.32
N ASN A 262 38.23 -5.39 -37.91
CA ASN A 262 39.53 -5.55 -38.54
C ASN A 262 39.29 -6.25 -39.88
N ASN A 263 39.28 -5.45 -40.96
CA ASN A 263 39.62 -5.95 -42.28
C ASN A 263 41.15 -6.00 -42.36
N ASN A 264 41.69 -7.22 -42.40
CA ASN A 264 42.92 -7.56 -43.12
C ASN A 264 42.83 -9.02 -43.55
#